data_AF-A0A536FI45-F1
#
_entry.id   AF-A0A536FI45-F1
#
_cell.length_a   1.000
_cell.length_b   1.000
_cell.length_c   1.000
_cell.angle_alpha   90.00
_cell.angle_beta   90.00
_cell.angle_gamma   90.00
#
_symmetry.space_group_name_H-M   'P 1'
#
loop_
_entity.id
_entity.type
_entity.pdbx_description
1 polymer ?
#
loop_
_entity_poly.entity_id
_entity_poly.type
_entity_poly.pdbx_seq_one_letter_code
_entity_poly.pdbx_strand_id
1 'polypeptide(L)'
;MGVQPGGGRAFWLVQMLAGTPTVVAILNAVLIGAILAIGAVRLRASPATVLLVGGAGFVVAVVLERWYVQRGIDKLRAGLHPLFPTPEKG
;
A
#
# COMPACT_ATOMS: atom_id res chain seq x y z
N MET A 1 14.82 33.52 1.89
CA MET A 1 14.34 33.10 3.23
C MET A 1 14.31 31.57 3.25
N GLY A 2 15.40 30.94 3.67
CA GLY A 2 15.50 29.49 3.72
C GLY A 2 14.89 28.98 5.02
N VAL A 3 13.78 28.26 4.93
CA VAL A 3 13.25 27.51 6.07
C VAL A 3 14.24 26.39 6.38
N GLN A 4 14.85 26.46 7.56
CA GLN A 4 15.65 25.38 8.11
C GLN A 4 14.75 24.14 8.18
N PRO A 5 15.10 22.99 7.58
CA PRO A 5 14.31 21.78 7.73
C PRO A 5 14.42 21.34 9.19
N GLY A 6 13.49 21.81 10.02
CA GLY A 6 13.36 21.50 11.44
C GLY A 6 12.86 20.08 11.69
N GLY A 7 13.38 19.11 10.95
CA GLY A 7 13.03 17.70 11.07
C GLY A 7 13.79 17.04 12.23
N GLY A 8 13.45 17.37 13.47
CA GLY A 8 13.98 16.66 14.64
C GLY A 8 13.62 15.17 14.65
N ARG A 9 14.07 14.42 15.66
CA ARG A 9 13.78 12.98 15.85
C ARG A 9 12.29 12.62 15.66
N ALA A 10 11.38 13.51 16.05
CA ALA A 10 9.94 13.35 15.87
C ALA A 10 9.50 13.31 14.39
N PHE A 11 10.07 14.15 13.52
CA PHE A 11 9.79 14.12 12.09
C PHE A 11 10.25 12.79 11.47
N TRP A 12 11.42 12.30 11.87
CA TRP A 12 11.94 11.01 11.41
C TRP A 12 11.07 9.84 11.86
N LEU A 13 10.58 9.86 13.10
CA LEU A 13 9.62 8.88 13.62
C LEU A 13 8.28 8.92 12.88
N VAL A 14 7.75 10.11 12.60
CA VAL A 14 6.51 10.28 11.81
C VAL A 14 6.71 9.77 10.40
N GLN A 15 7.86 10.03 9.78
CA GLN A 15 8.18 9.55 8.44
C GLN A 15 8.33 8.02 8.40
N MET A 16 8.95 7.43 9.42
CA MET A 16 9.00 5.97 9.58
C MET A 16 7.59 5.39 9.71
N LEU A 17 6.76 5.94 10.60
CA LEU A 17 5.39 5.48 10.82
C LEU A 17 4.51 5.66 9.57
N ALA A 18 4.74 6.73 8.80
CA ALA A 18 4.05 6.95 7.53
C ALA A 18 4.50 5.97 6.43
N GLY A 19 5.74 5.49 6.48
CA GLY A 19 6.29 4.51 5.53
C GLY A 19 5.97 3.05 5.87
N THR A 20 5.75 2.73 7.16
CA THR A 20 5.46 1.36 7.63
C THR A 20 4.32 0.67 6.88
N PRO A 21 3.16 1.32 6.61
CA PRO A 21 2.07 0.67 5.88
C PRO A 21 2.49 0.19 4.50
N THR A 22 3.32 0.96 3.80
CA THR A 22 3.85 0.60 2.48
C THR A 22 4.77 -0.61 2.57
N VAL A 23 5.64 -0.67 3.56
CA VAL A 23 6.55 -1.80 3.75
C VAL A 23 5.78 -3.08 4.05
N VAL A 24 4.78 -3.00 4.93
CA VAL A 24 3.94 -4.15 5.29
C VAL A 24 3.15 -4.66 4.08
N ALA A 25 2.57 -3.75 3.29
CA ALA A 25 1.87 -4.09 2.03
C ALA A 25 2.78 -4.84 1.05
N ILE A 26 3.99 -4.32 0.82
CA ILE A 26 4.97 -4.97 -0.06
C ILE A 26 5.31 -6.38 0.45
N LEU A 27 5.60 -6.52 1.75
CA LEU A 27 5.93 -7.82 2.33
C LEU A 27 4.78 -8.81 2.18
N ASN A 28 3.54 -8.38 2.42
CA ASN A 28 2.38 -9.25 2.27
C ASN A 28 2.17 -9.70 0.82
N ALA A 29 2.30 -8.79 -0.15
CA ALA A 29 2.22 -9.13 -1.57
C ALA A 29 3.32 -10.11 -2.00
N VAL A 30 4.56 -9.92 -1.52
CA VAL A 30 5.67 -10.84 -1.78
C VAL A 30 5.39 -12.23 -1.20
N LEU A 31 4.87 -12.31 0.02
CA LEU A 31 4.51 -13.57 0.66
C LEU A 31 3.42 -14.31 -0.13
N ILE A 32 2.38 -13.61 -0.60
CA ILE A 32 1.33 -14.20 -1.44
C ILE A 32 1.92 -14.75 -2.74
N GLY A 33 2.75 -13.96 -3.43
CA GLY A 33 3.44 -14.41 -4.64
C GLY A 33 4.31 -15.65 -4.40
N ALA A 34 5.07 -15.67 -3.31
CA ALA A 34 5.90 -16.81 -2.92
C ALA A 34 5.07 -18.07 -2.61
N ILE A 35 3.98 -17.94 -1.86
CA ILE A 35 3.08 -19.05 -1.54
C ILE A 35 2.49 -19.66 -2.82
N LEU A 36 2.04 -18.83 -3.75
CA LEU A 36 1.47 -19.28 -5.02
C LEU A 36 2.53 -19.94 -5.91
N ALA A 37 3.74 -19.39 -5.97
CA ALA A 37 4.86 -20.01 -6.67
C ALA A 37 5.22 -21.39 -6.08
N ILE A 38 5.28 -21.51 -4.75
CA ILE A 38 5.50 -22.79 -4.06
C ILE A 38 4.39 -23.79 -4.39
N GLY A 39 3.13 -23.35 -4.41
CA GLY A 39 1.99 -24.16 -4.84
C GLY A 39 2.16 -24.68 -6.27
N ALA A 40 2.57 -23.81 -7.20
CA ALA A 40 2.82 -24.21 -8.59
C ALA A 40 3.97 -25.22 -8.71
N VAL A 41 5.05 -25.06 -7.93
CA VAL A 41 6.15 -26.03 -7.85
C VAL A 41 5.64 -27.40 -7.36
N ARG A 42 4.79 -27.41 -6.33
CA ARG A 42 4.20 -28.65 -5.78
C ARG A 42 3.33 -29.38 -6.80
N LEU A 43 2.71 -28.66 -7.73
CA LEU A 43 1.95 -29.22 -8.85
C LEU A 43 2.82 -29.63 -10.04
N ARG A 44 4.15 -29.62 -9.90
CA ARG A 44 5.13 -29.92 -10.97
C ARG A 44 4.95 -29.03 -12.20
N ALA A 45 4.51 -27.79 -12.01
CA ALA A 45 4.41 -26.83 -13.10
C ALA A 45 5.80 -26.50 -13.68
N SER A 46 5.83 -26.06 -14.95
CA SER A 46 7.08 -25.63 -15.58
C SER A 46 7.65 -24.38 -14.89
N PRO A 47 8.97 -24.13 -14.98
CA PRO A 47 9.58 -22.95 -14.37
C PRO A 47 8.95 -21.62 -14.83
N ALA A 48 8.57 -21.54 -16.11
CA ALA A 48 7.88 -20.38 -16.66
C ALA A 48 6.50 -20.17 -15.99
N THR A 49 5.73 -21.24 -15.81
CA THR A 49 4.43 -21.16 -15.12
C THR A 49 4.59 -20.77 -13.65
N VAL A 50 5.59 -21.28 -12.95
CA VAL A 50 5.87 -20.91 -11.55
C VAL A 50 6.14 -19.40 -11.42
N LEU A 51 6.98 -18.86 -12.30
CA LEU A 51 7.28 -17.42 -12.32
C LEU A 51 6.05 -16.58 -12.65
N LEU A 52 5.25 -17.00 -13.64
CA LEU A 52 4.02 -16.29 -14.01
C LEU A 52 2.99 -16.31 -12.88
N VAL A 53 2.79 -17.46 -12.22
CA VAL A 53 1.83 -17.60 -11.12
C VAL A 53 2.26 -16.78 -9.90
N GLY A 54 3.54 -16.83 -9.52
CA GLY A 54 4.05 -16.02 -8.42
C GLY A 54 3.98 -14.52 -8.72
N GLY A 55 4.39 -14.12 -9.92
CA GLY A 55 4.34 -12.72 -10.36
C GLY A 55 2.90 -12.19 -10.46
N ALA A 56 1.98 -12.97 -11.04
CA ALA A 56 0.56 -12.61 -11.08
C ALA A 56 -0.03 -12.52 -9.68
N GLY A 57 0.31 -13.45 -8.79
CA GLY A 57 -0.08 -13.43 -7.38
C GLY A 57 0.33 -12.15 -6.66
N PHE A 58 1.59 -11.74 -6.83
CA PHE A 58 2.09 -10.47 -6.31
C PHE A 58 1.31 -9.26 -6.86
N VAL A 59 1.14 -9.17 -8.19
CA VAL A 59 0.43 -8.05 -8.82
C VAL A 59 -1.02 -7.96 -8.33
N VAL A 60 -1.72 -9.09 -8.27
CA VAL A 60 -3.10 -9.14 -7.78
C VAL A 60 -3.19 -8.70 -6.33
N ALA A 61 -2.26 -9.17 -5.47
CA ALA A 61 -2.23 -8.75 -4.06
C ALA A 61 -2.06 -7.23 -3.91
N VAL A 62 -1.09 -6.63 -4.62
CA VAL A 62 -0.86 -5.17 -4.61
C VAL A 62 -2.10 -4.41 -5.06
N VAL A 63 -2.75 -4.86 -6.13
CA VAL A 63 -3.96 -4.20 -6.65
C VAL A 63 -5.11 -4.29 -5.65
N LEU A 64 -5.33 -5.45 -5.05
CA LEU A 64 -6.38 -5.65 -4.04
C LEU A 64 -6.15 -4.81 -2.79
N GLU A 65 -4.91 -4.74 -2.29
CA GLU A 65 -4.55 -3.90 -1.15
C GLU A 65 -4.81 -2.42 -1.46
N ARG A 66 -4.35 -1.95 -2.63
CA ARG A 66 -4.56 -0.56 -3.05
C ARG A 66 -6.04 -0.22 -3.18
N TRP A 67 -6.82 -1.10 -3.80
CA TRP A 67 -8.26 -0.93 -3.95
C TRP A 67 -8.98 -0.90 -2.59
N TYR A 68 -8.61 -1.81 -1.68
CA TYR A 68 -9.16 -1.85 -0.33
C TYR A 68 -8.88 -0.56 0.45
N VAL A 69 -7.64 -0.06 0.40
CA VAL A 69 -7.25 1.20 1.05
C VAL A 69 -8.00 2.39 0.45
N GLN A 70 -8.09 2.49 -0.88
CA GLN A 70 -8.84 3.56 -1.54
C GLN A 70 -10.29 3.58 -1.10
N ARG A 71 -10.95 2.41 -1.05
CA ARG A 71 -12.33 2.30 -0.58
C ARG A 71 -12.49 2.74 0.88
N GLY A 72 -11.51 2.48 1.73
CA GLY A 72 -11.48 2.97 3.11
C GLY A 72 -11.36 4.49 3.19
N ILE A 73 -10.48 5.08 2.37
CA ILE A 73 -10.31 6.54 2.27
C ILE A 73 -11.61 7.21 1.78
N ASP A 74 -12.27 6.64 0.77
CA ASP A 74 -13.52 7.19 0.24
C ASP A 74 -14.65 7.18 1.28
N LYS A 75 -14.75 6.10 2.06
CA LYS A 75 -15.68 6.00 3.20
C LYS A 75 -15.38 7.05 4.27
N LEU A 76 -14.11 7.24 4.61
CA LEU A 76 -13.70 8.26 5.58
C LEU A 76 -14.02 9.67 5.06
N ARG A 77 -13.73 9.95 3.78
CA ARG A 77 -14.05 11.23 3.14
C ARG A 77 -15.54 11.53 3.12
N ALA A 78 -16.39 10.54 2.88
CA ALA A 78 -17.84 10.71 2.93
C ALA A 78 -18.35 11.10 4.34
N GLY A 79 -17.62 10.73 5.40
CA GLY A 79 -17.92 11.14 6.78
C GLY A 79 -17.34 12.50 7.19
N LEU A 80 -16.47 13.10 6.36
CA LEU A 80 -15.88 14.41 6.63
C LEU A 80 -16.84 15.50 6.18
N HIS A 81 -17.76 15.91 7.05
CA HIS A 81 -18.42 17.21 6.90
C HIS A 81 -17.44 18.32 7.28
N PRO A 82 -17.20 19.32 6.42
CA PRO A 82 -16.38 20.46 6.77
C PRO A 82 -17.02 21.22 7.95
N LEU A 83 -16.38 21.20 9.11
CA LEU A 83 -16.80 21.92 10.32
C LEU A 83 -16.70 23.46 10.16
N PHE A 84 -16.04 23.92 9.11
CA PHE A 84 -15.90 25.33 8.78
C PHE A 84 -16.36 25.55 7.34
N PRO A 85 -17.37 26.40 7.10
CA PRO A 85 -17.79 26.74 5.74
C PRO A 85 -16.63 27.42 5.01
N THR A 86 -16.26 26.89 3.85
CA THR A 86 -15.35 27.58 2.93
C THR A 86 -16.02 28.87 2.45
N PRO A 87 -15.34 30.03 2.54
CA PRO A 87 -15.92 31.29 2.12
C PRO A 87 -16.27 31.23 0.62
N GLU A 88 -17.48 31.65 0.28
CA GLU A 88 -17.88 31.86 -1.12
C GLU A 88 -16.91 32.85 -1.73
N LYS A 89 -16.31 32.48 -2.86
CA LYS A 89 -15.52 33.41 -3.65
C LYS A 89 -16.49 34.46 -4.18
N GLY A 90 -16.46 35.64 -3.54
CA GLY A 90 -17.10 36.86 -4.05
C GLY A 90 -16.52 37.28 -5.39
#